data_AF-A0A957V1X4-F1
#
_entry.id   AF-A0A957V1X4-F1
#
_cell.length_a   1.000
_cell.length_b   1.000
_cell.length_c   1.000
_cell.angle_alpha   90.00
_cell.angle_beta   90.00
_cell.angle_gamma   90.00
#
_symmetry.space_group_name_H-M   'P 1'
#
loop_
_entity.id
_entity.type
_entity.pdbx_description
1 polymer ?
#
loop_
_entity_poly.entity_id
_entity_poly.type
_entity_poly.pdbx_seq_one_letter_code
_entity_poly.pdbx_strand_id
1 'polypeptide(L)'
;CIVETDEGRFRLALRPLRTADLLAVAAQPQEAALLARAVVRVDSDGEPHALATLPPAVVAAAASRLAALDPQADVRLALRCAACAHEWTAPFDVGAFLWEEVDAWARRLLVEVHLLASAYGWREADILALSAARRRAYLELVMA
;
A
#
# COMPACT_ATOMS: atom_id res chain seq x y z
N CYS A 1 16.77 -7.46 15.19
CA CYS A 1 16.15 -7.94 16.45
C CYS A 1 16.99 -9.08 17.00
N ILE A 2 16.86 -9.37 18.29
CA ILE A 2 17.49 -10.52 18.95
C ILE A 2 16.35 -11.38 19.47
N VAL A 3 16.44 -12.68 19.25
CA VAL A 3 15.44 -13.67 19.67
C VAL A 3 16.21 -14.82 20.34
N GLU A 4 15.80 -15.18 21.56
CA GLU A 4 16.36 -16.32 22.29
C GLU A 4 15.35 -17.47 22.20
N THR A 5 15.86 -18.66 21.89
CA THR A 5 15.09 -19.90 21.73
C THR A 5 15.82 -21.05 22.41
N ASP A 6 15.16 -22.18 22.60
CA ASP A 6 15.79 -23.41 23.11
C ASP A 6 16.93 -23.91 22.20
N GLU A 7 16.94 -23.50 20.93
CA GLU A 7 17.92 -23.84 19.90
C GLU A 7 19.11 -22.87 19.82
N GLY A 8 19.12 -21.80 20.62
CA GLY A 8 20.19 -20.80 20.67
C GLY A 8 19.72 -19.36 20.54
N ARG A 9 20.68 -18.43 20.49
CA ARG A 9 20.41 -16.98 20.38
C ARG A 9 20.58 -16.50 18.95
N PHE A 10 19.48 -16.04 18.36
CA PHE A 10 19.43 -15.52 17.00
C PHE A 10 19.49 -14.00 16.96
N ARG A 11 20.29 -13.45 16.06
CA ARG A 11 20.30 -12.01 15.71
C ARG A 11 19.94 -11.83 14.25
N LEU A 12 18.98 -10.97 13.99
CA LEU A 12 18.52 -10.64 12.64
C LEU A 12 18.71 -9.15 12.37
N ALA A 13 19.37 -8.83 11.26
CA ALA A 13 19.31 -7.51 10.65
C ALA A 13 18.20 -7.51 9.61
N LEU A 14 17.22 -6.63 9.80
CA LEU A 14 16.01 -6.55 8.98
C LEU A 14 15.91 -5.17 8.35
N ARG A 15 15.35 -5.09 7.14
CA ARG A 15 14.94 -3.85 6.49
C ARG A 15 13.45 -3.87 6.17
N PRO A 16 12.78 -2.70 6.11
CA PRO A 16 11.44 -2.59 5.55
C PRO A 16 11.38 -3.18 4.13
N LEU A 17 10.22 -3.75 3.81
CA LEU A 17 9.89 -4.17 2.46
C LEU A 17 9.64 -2.93 1.60
N ARG A 18 9.97 -3.04 0.32
CA ARG A 18 9.68 -2.02 -0.69
C ARG A 18 8.73 -2.60 -1.72
N THR A 19 8.12 -1.75 -2.55
CA THR A 19 7.26 -2.19 -3.66
C THR A 19 7.97 -3.20 -4.57
N ALA A 20 9.27 -3.02 -4.83
CA ALA A 20 10.06 -3.96 -5.61
C ALA A 20 10.14 -5.37 -5.00
N ASP A 21 10.06 -5.47 -3.66
CA ASP A 21 10.06 -6.76 -2.97
C ASP A 21 8.73 -7.48 -3.13
N LEU A 22 7.62 -6.74 -2.99
CA LEU A 22 6.27 -7.25 -3.21
C LEU A 22 6.09 -7.70 -4.65
N LEU A 23 6.52 -6.88 -5.62
CA LEU A 23 6.43 -7.20 -7.04
C LEU A 23 7.21 -8.46 -7.41
N ALA A 24 8.38 -8.68 -6.80
CA ALA A 24 9.20 -9.85 -7.07
C ALA A 24 8.54 -11.17 -6.65
N VAL A 25 7.58 -11.13 -5.71
CA VAL A 25 6.84 -12.32 -5.24
C VAL A 25 5.36 -12.30 -5.65
N ALA A 26 4.91 -11.27 -6.37
CA ALA A 26 3.49 -11.04 -6.65
C ALA A 26 2.84 -12.18 -7.46
N ALA A 27 3.59 -12.79 -8.39
CA ALA A 27 3.07 -13.88 -9.22
C ALA A 27 2.86 -15.19 -8.44
N GLN A 28 3.68 -15.42 -7.40
CA GLN A 28 3.64 -16.60 -6.54
C GLN A 28 3.94 -16.18 -5.10
N PRO A 29 2.92 -15.67 -4.38
CA PRO A 29 3.10 -15.16 -3.03
C PRO A 29 3.55 -16.28 -2.10
N GLN A 30 4.74 -16.14 -1.53
CA GLN A 30 5.27 -17.07 -0.54
C GLN A 30 5.94 -16.29 0.59
N GLU A 31 5.49 -16.52 1.83
CA GLU A 31 5.98 -15.81 3.01
C GLU A 31 7.50 -15.96 3.20
N ALA A 32 8.03 -17.16 2.97
CA ALA A 32 9.47 -17.42 3.04
C ALA A 32 10.28 -16.59 2.03
N ALA A 33 9.77 -16.45 0.80
CA ALA A 33 10.40 -15.63 -0.23
C ALA A 33 10.37 -14.14 0.15
N LEU A 34 9.27 -13.66 0.74
CA LEU A 34 9.15 -12.28 1.20
C LEU A 34 10.09 -12.00 2.39
N LEU A 35 10.15 -12.91 3.36
CA LEU A 35 11.07 -12.82 4.49
C LEU A 35 12.54 -12.77 4.02
N ALA A 36 12.90 -13.59 3.03
CA ALA A 36 14.24 -13.59 2.47
C ALA A 36 14.67 -12.25 1.88
N ARG A 37 13.70 -11.46 1.38
CA ARG A 37 13.98 -10.12 0.86
C ARG A 37 14.10 -9.07 1.96
N ALA A 38 13.42 -9.27 3.08
CA ALA A 38 13.45 -8.36 4.23
C ALA A 38 14.69 -8.56 5.12
N VAL A 39 15.29 -9.75 5.10
CA VAL A 39 16.46 -10.10 5.90
C VAL A 39 17.75 -9.65 5.22
N VAL A 40 18.55 -8.87 5.95
CA VAL A 40 19.88 -8.41 5.52
C VAL A 40 20.97 -9.36 6.03
N ARG A 41 20.82 -9.87 7.25
CA ARG A 41 21.75 -10.80 7.90
C ARG A 41 21.05 -11.62 8.98
N VAL A 42 21.48 -12.87 9.15
CA VAL A 42 21.09 -13.75 10.25
C VAL A 42 22.34 -14.36 10.86
N ASP A 43 22.44 -14.30 12.18
CA ASP A 43 23.48 -14.96 12.96
C ASP A 43 22.84 -15.79 14.07
N SER A 44 23.41 -16.95 14.38
CA SER A 44 23.10 -17.78 15.56
C SER A 44 24.36 -17.93 16.39
N ASP A 45 24.32 -17.49 17.65
CA ASP A 45 25.44 -17.56 18.59
C ASP A 45 26.77 -16.97 18.06
N GLY A 46 26.68 -16.04 17.11
CA GLY A 46 27.84 -15.37 16.49
C GLY A 46 28.22 -15.88 15.11
N GLU A 47 27.66 -17.00 14.66
CA GLU A 47 27.94 -17.59 13.35
C GLU A 47 26.82 -17.33 12.33
N PRO A 48 27.13 -17.15 11.03
CA PRO A 48 26.11 -17.00 9.99
C PRO A 48 25.14 -18.18 9.99
N HIS A 49 23.84 -17.90 9.95
CA HIS A 49 22.79 -18.93 9.95
C HIS A 49 21.93 -18.86 8.69
N ALA A 50 21.50 -20.02 8.19
CA ALA A 50 20.69 -20.10 6.98
C ALA A 50 19.23 -19.70 7.26
N LEU A 51 18.66 -18.85 6.40
CA LEU A 51 17.28 -18.40 6.59
C LEU A 51 16.25 -19.54 6.52
N ALA A 52 16.50 -20.51 5.65
CA ALA A 52 15.58 -21.63 5.41
C ALA A 52 15.40 -22.54 6.62
N THR A 53 16.30 -22.48 7.60
CA THR A 53 16.31 -23.30 8.80
C THR A 53 15.97 -22.51 10.07
N LEU A 54 15.45 -21.28 9.92
CA LEU A 54 15.07 -20.48 11.07
C LEU A 54 13.96 -21.17 11.88
N PRO A 55 14.07 -21.18 13.23
CA PRO A 55 13.01 -21.69 14.07
C PRO A 55 11.72 -20.87 13.87
N PRO A 56 10.53 -21.49 13.95
CA PRO A 56 9.26 -20.78 13.78
C PRO A 56 9.08 -19.56 14.71
N ALA A 57 9.58 -19.66 15.95
CA ALA A 57 9.57 -18.55 16.91
C ALA A 57 10.39 -17.34 16.42
N VAL A 58 11.52 -17.59 15.76
CA VAL A 58 12.38 -16.55 15.18
C VAL A 58 11.71 -15.89 13.98
N VAL A 59 11.04 -16.69 13.13
CA VAL A 59 10.25 -16.18 12.00
C VAL A 59 9.11 -15.28 12.49
N ALA A 60 8.36 -15.70 13.50
CA ALA A 60 7.28 -14.91 14.08
C ALA A 60 7.77 -13.60 14.71
N ALA A 61 8.92 -13.63 15.39
CA ALA A 61 9.55 -12.44 15.93
C ALA A 61 10.08 -11.50 14.84
N ALA A 62 10.59 -12.05 13.73
CA ALA A 62 10.99 -11.26 12.57
C ALA A 62 9.80 -10.56 11.92
N ALA A 63 8.67 -11.26 11.72
CA ALA A 63 7.44 -10.69 11.19
C ALA A 63 6.91 -9.54 12.08
N SER A 64 6.86 -9.76 13.40
CA SER A 64 6.47 -8.73 14.37
C SER A 64 7.40 -7.51 14.32
N ARG A 65 8.71 -7.75 14.18
CA ARG A 65 9.67 -6.65 14.04
C ARG A 65 9.52 -5.91 12.72
N LEU A 66 9.23 -6.59 11.62
CA LEU A 66 8.99 -5.96 10.32
C LEU A 66 7.76 -5.05 10.36
N ALA A 67 6.66 -5.51 10.96
CA ALA A 67 5.47 -4.68 11.17
C ALA A 67 5.78 -3.42 12.00
N ALA A 68 6.65 -3.51 13.01
CA ALA A 68 7.08 -2.36 13.80
C ALA A 68 8.07 -1.43 13.08
N LEU A 69 8.83 -1.93 12.11
CA LEU A 69 9.76 -1.14 11.29
C LEU A 69 9.05 -0.29 10.24
N ASP A 70 7.89 -0.76 9.78
CA ASP A 70 7.04 -0.06 8.83
C ASP A 70 5.57 -0.15 9.26
N PRO A 71 5.12 0.74 10.16
CA PRO A 71 3.73 0.79 10.60
C PRO A 71 2.73 1.10 9.47
N GLN A 72 3.21 1.62 8.32
CA GLN A 72 2.36 1.92 7.18
C GLN A 72 2.18 0.73 6.23
N ALA A 73 2.90 -0.38 6.45
CA ALA A 73 2.72 -1.60 5.66
C ALA A 73 1.36 -2.30 5.91
N ASP A 74 0.75 -2.09 7.07
CA ASP A 74 -0.60 -2.57 7.43
C ASP A 74 -1.38 -1.42 8.07
N VAL A 75 -1.97 -0.55 7.23
CA VAL A 75 -2.79 0.55 7.70
C VAL A 75 -4.13 0.01 8.18
N ARG A 76 -4.46 0.29 9.44
CA ARG A 76 -5.74 -0.08 10.05
C ARG A 76 -6.49 1.14 10.53
N LEU A 77 -7.78 1.20 10.23
CA LEU A 77 -8.67 2.25 10.68
C LEU A 77 -9.38 1.80 11.96
N ALA A 78 -9.29 2.62 13.01
CA ALA A 78 -10.14 2.48 14.18
C ALA A 78 -11.51 3.08 13.87
N LEU A 79 -12.54 2.24 13.94
CA LEU A 79 -13.90 2.59 13.57
C LEU A 79 -14.80 2.46 14.78
N ARG A 80 -15.79 3.35 14.87
CA ARG A 80 -16.80 3.34 15.92
C ARG A 80 -18.18 3.52 15.31
N CYS A 81 -19.10 2.63 15.65
CA CYS A 81 -20.46 2.68 15.14
C CYS A 81 -21.22 3.85 15.79
N ALA A 82 -21.77 4.75 14.98
CA ALA A 82 -22.55 5.89 15.47
C ALA A 82 -23.85 5.48 16.19
N ALA A 83 -24.40 4.29 15.90
CA ALA A 83 -25.66 3.84 16.47
C ALA A 83 -25.51 3.10 17.82
N CYS A 84 -24.47 2.27 17.96
CA CYS A 84 -24.30 1.41 19.15
C CYS A 84 -22.96 1.59 19.88
N ALA A 85 -22.10 2.51 19.43
CA ALA A 85 -20.77 2.76 19.96
C ALA A 85 -19.79 1.56 19.94
N HIS A 86 -20.12 0.47 19.25
CA HIS A 86 -19.19 -0.64 19.05
C HIS A 86 -17.92 -0.16 18.32
N GLU A 87 -16.76 -0.60 18.80
CA GLU A 87 -15.44 -0.25 18.25
C GLU A 87 -14.78 -1.47 17.62
N TRP A 88 -14.20 -1.29 16.44
CA TRP A 88 -13.43 -2.33 15.76
C TRP A 88 -12.28 -1.71 14.96
N THR A 89 -11.32 -2.54 14.55
CA THR A 89 -10.30 -2.14 13.58
C THR A 89 -10.52 -2.88 12.27
N ALA A 90 -10.36 -2.17 11.16
CA ALA A 90 -10.46 -2.74 9.82
C ALA A 90 -9.20 -2.42 9.01
N PRO A 91 -8.69 -3.37 8.20
CA PRO A 91 -7.60 -3.08 7.28
C PRO A 91 -8.05 -2.07 6.22
N PHE A 92 -7.13 -1.19 5.82
CA PHE A 92 -7.37 -0.22 4.76
C PHE A 92 -6.34 -0.41 3.65
N ASP A 93 -6.81 -0.94 2.52
CA ASP A 93 -6.01 -1.06 1.30
C ASP A 93 -5.93 0.30 0.60
N VAL A 94 -4.87 1.06 0.94
CA VAL A 94 -4.59 2.37 0.35
C VAL A 94 -4.45 2.28 -1.17
N GLY A 95 -3.87 1.19 -1.68
CA GLY A 95 -3.62 1.02 -3.11
C GLY A 95 -4.92 0.84 -3.89
N ALA A 96 -5.78 -0.06 -3.42
CA ALA A 96 -7.10 -0.27 -4.03
C ALA A 96 -7.95 1.00 -3.97
N PHE A 97 -8.03 1.65 -2.80
CA PHE A 97 -8.79 2.89 -2.63
C PHE A 97 -8.32 4.01 -3.58
N LEU A 98 -7.00 4.24 -3.64
CA LEU A 98 -6.45 5.28 -4.52
C LEU A 98 -6.76 4.98 -6.00
N TRP A 99 -6.68 3.73 -6.40
CA TRP A 99 -6.98 3.34 -7.78
C TRP A 99 -8.45 3.58 -8.15
N GLU A 100 -9.38 3.25 -7.25
CA GLU A 100 -10.80 3.54 -7.42
C GLU A 100 -11.06 5.05 -7.57
N GLU A 101 -10.41 5.88 -6.74
CA GLU A 101 -10.54 7.34 -6.80
C GLU A 101 -9.98 7.92 -8.11
N VAL A 102 -8.85 7.39 -8.59
CA VAL A 102 -8.25 7.78 -9.87
C VAL A 102 -9.14 7.38 -11.05
N ASP A 103 -9.68 6.17 -11.07
CA ASP A 103 -10.60 5.72 -12.13
C ASP A 103 -11.88 6.58 -12.15
N ALA A 104 -12.46 6.84 -10.98
CA ALA A 104 -13.62 7.70 -10.85
C ALA A 104 -13.33 9.13 -11.33
N TRP A 105 -12.16 9.68 -10.98
CA TRP A 105 -11.72 10.99 -11.47
C TRP A 105 -11.53 11.01 -12.98
N ALA A 106 -10.88 10.01 -13.56
CA ALA A 106 -10.66 9.90 -15.00
C ALA A 106 -11.99 9.85 -15.77
N ARG A 107 -12.96 9.05 -15.30
CA ARG A 107 -14.31 8.98 -15.89
C ARG A 107 -15.04 10.32 -15.83
N ARG A 108 -14.98 11.02 -14.69
CA ARG A 108 -15.57 12.37 -14.56
C ARG A 108 -14.92 13.34 -15.53
N LEU A 109 -13.60 13.34 -15.62
CA LEU A 109 -12.87 14.23 -16.53
C LEU A 109 -13.24 13.98 -18.00
N LEU A 110 -13.41 12.71 -18.40
CA LEU A 110 -13.87 12.39 -19.76
C LEU A 110 -15.26 12.95 -20.05
N VAL A 111 -16.19 12.90 -19.10
CA VAL A 111 -17.52 13.52 -19.26
C VAL A 111 -17.41 15.04 -19.35
N GLU A 112 -16.58 15.67 -18.51
CA GLU A 112 -16.32 17.12 -18.57
C GLU A 112 -15.79 17.53 -19.94
N VAL A 113 -14.78 16.82 -20.46
CA VAL A 113 -14.20 17.06 -21.79
C VAL A 113 -15.24 16.87 -22.88
N HIS A 114 -16.01 15.78 -22.83
CA HIS A 114 -17.04 15.49 -23.82
C HIS A 114 -18.10 16.60 -23.90
N LEU A 115 -18.60 17.07 -22.76
CA LEU A 115 -19.62 18.13 -22.70
C LEU A 115 -19.07 19.46 -23.24
N LEU A 116 -17.87 19.86 -22.81
CA LEU A 116 -17.26 21.11 -23.28
C LEU A 116 -16.91 21.07 -24.77
N ALA A 117 -16.37 19.94 -25.26
CA ALA A 117 -16.07 19.77 -26.67
C ALA A 117 -17.34 19.80 -27.53
N SER A 118 -18.42 19.16 -27.07
CA SER A 118 -19.70 19.12 -27.80
C SER A 118 -20.40 20.49 -27.83
N ALA A 119 -20.30 21.26 -26.76
CA ALA A 119 -20.95 22.57 -26.66
C ALA A 119 -20.18 23.69 -27.40
N TYR A 120 -18.85 23.68 -27.33
CA TYR A 120 -18.01 24.78 -27.84
C TYR A 120 -17.15 24.42 -29.06
N GLY A 121 -17.08 23.14 -29.45
CA GLY A 121 -16.23 22.67 -30.55
C GLY A 121 -14.73 22.72 -30.27
N TRP A 122 -14.34 22.91 -29.00
CA TRP A 122 -12.92 22.97 -28.61
C TRP A 122 -12.26 21.61 -28.68
N ARG A 123 -10.97 21.60 -29.00
CA ARG A 123 -10.18 20.36 -28.98
C ARG A 123 -9.93 19.93 -27.54
N GLU A 124 -9.86 18.63 -27.31
CA GLU A 124 -9.56 18.04 -26.00
C GLU A 124 -8.32 18.67 -25.35
N ALA A 125 -7.24 18.85 -26.11
CA ALA A 125 -6.01 19.46 -25.61
C ALA A 125 -6.21 20.89 -25.08
N ASP A 126 -7.05 21.69 -25.73
CA ASP A 126 -7.34 23.07 -25.32
C ASP A 126 -8.20 23.07 -24.04
N ILE A 127 -9.12 22.12 -23.90
CA ILE A 127 -9.94 21.93 -22.69
C ILE A 127 -9.08 21.47 -21.50
N LEU A 128 -8.19 20.49 -21.72
CA LEU A 128 -7.30 19.98 -20.68
C LEU A 128 -6.27 21.02 -20.23
N ALA A 129 -5.90 21.97 -21.10
CA ALA A 129 -5.04 23.10 -20.75
C ALA A 129 -5.71 24.12 -19.80
N LEU A 130 -7.05 24.12 -19.70
CA LEU A 130 -7.76 24.93 -18.71
C LEU A 130 -7.54 24.38 -17.30
N SER A 131 -7.54 25.26 -16.30
CA SER A 131 -7.61 24.82 -14.90
C SER A 131 -8.95 24.13 -14.62
N ALA A 132 -8.98 23.24 -13.62
CA ALA A 132 -10.19 22.54 -13.21
C ALA A 132 -11.33 23.51 -12.83
N ALA A 133 -11.01 24.61 -12.12
CA ALA A 133 -11.97 25.64 -11.77
C ALA A 133 -12.60 26.31 -13.02
N ARG A 134 -11.79 26.58 -14.04
CA ARG A 134 -12.28 27.22 -15.27
C ARG A 134 -13.13 26.28 -16.11
N ARG A 135 -12.77 24.99 -16.21
CA ARG A 135 -13.64 23.98 -16.83
C ARG A 135 -14.99 23.89 -16.12
N ARG A 136 -14.98 23.87 -14.78
CA ARG A 136 -16.20 23.81 -13.96
C ARG A 136 -17.14 24.97 -14.24
N ALA A 137 -16.61 26.20 -14.28
CA ALA A 137 -17.39 27.39 -14.61
C ALA A 137 -18.03 27.31 -16.01
N TYR A 138 -17.31 26.80 -17.02
CA TYR A 138 -17.90 26.60 -18.35
C TYR A 138 -18.95 25.50 -18.37
N LEU A 139 -18.75 24.40 -17.63
CA LEU A 139 -19.75 23.34 -17.51
C LEU A 139 -21.05 23.84 -16.89
N GLU A 140 -20.97 24.69 -15.86
CA GLU A 140 -22.14 25.33 -15.27
C GLU A 140 -22.92 26.16 -16.29
N LEU A 141 -22.22 26.86 -17.21
CA LEU A 141 -22.87 27.61 -18.29
C LEU A 141 -23.51 26.71 -19.36
N VAL A 142 -22.94 25.52 -19.62
CA VAL A 142 -23.49 24.54 -20.57
C VAL A 142 -24.71 23.81 -19.99
N MET A 143 -24.76 23.64 -18.67
CA MET A 143 -25.81 22.91 -17.96
C MET A 143 -26.96 23.80 -17.45
N ALA A 144 -26.85 25.12 -17.59
CA ALA A 144 -27.90 26.09 -17.26
C ALA A 144 -28.95 26.19 -18.38
#